data_AF-A0A3S1R396-F1
#
_entry.id   AF-A0A3S1R396-F1
#
_cell.length_a   1.000
_cell.length_b   1.000
_cell.length_c   1.000
_cell.angle_alpha   90.00
_cell.angle_beta   90.00
_cell.angle_gamma   90.00
#
_symmetry.space_group_name_H-M   'P 1'
#
loop_
_entity.id
_entity.type
_entity.pdbx_description
1 polymer ?
#
loop_
_entity_poly.entity_id
_entity_poly.type
_entity_poly.pdbx_seq_one_letter_code
_entity_poly.pdbx_strand_id
1 'polypeptide(L)'
;TQAIWPAVLLKHRLRGLECLNALSLGQQLPPRLFAPEKRGVRLSFVLRALDGSLAGAPHRELAEVLIGQRRVHADWADPRDHLRDRIRRAVSRGRALMNGGYRDFLI
;
A
#
# COMPACT_ATOMS: atom_id res chain seq x y z
N THR A 1 -36.73 -15.82 14.28
CA THR A 1 -35.40 -16.46 14.33
C THR A 1 -34.37 -15.35 14.36
N GLN A 2 -33.83 -15.02 15.54
CA GLN A 2 -32.84 -13.94 15.65
C GLN A 2 -31.50 -14.44 15.08
N ALA A 3 -31.03 -13.82 14.00
CA ALA A 3 -29.71 -14.12 13.47
C ALA A 3 -28.66 -13.68 14.51
N ILE A 4 -27.71 -14.56 14.82
CA ILE A 4 -26.60 -14.35 15.78
C ILE A 4 -25.69 -13.17 15.34
N TRP A 5 -25.87 -12.67 14.11
CA TRP A 5 -25.02 -11.64 13.51
C TRP A 5 -25.81 -10.57 12.75
N PRO A 6 -25.35 -9.30 12.77
CA PRO A 6 -25.89 -8.25 11.92
C PRO A 6 -25.77 -8.62 10.44
N ALA A 7 -26.86 -8.53 9.68
CA ALA A 7 -26.90 -8.89 8.26
C ALA A 7 -25.85 -8.15 7.40
N VAL A 8 -25.48 -6.93 7.79
CA VAL A 8 -24.42 -6.11 7.16
C VAL A 8 -23.05 -6.82 7.14
N LEU A 9 -22.71 -7.56 8.20
CA LEU A 9 -21.42 -8.25 8.30
C LEU A 9 -21.41 -9.61 7.58
N LEU A 10 -22.58 -10.18 7.31
CA LEU A 10 -22.71 -11.52 6.73
C LEU A 10 -22.06 -11.60 5.34
N LYS A 11 -22.25 -10.58 4.50
CA LYS A 11 -21.68 -10.51 3.16
C LYS A 11 -20.14 -10.47 3.17
N HIS A 12 -19.57 -9.65 4.07
CA HIS A 12 -18.12 -9.53 4.21
C HIS A 12 -17.50 -10.82 4.74
N ARG A 13 -18.12 -11.45 5.74
CA ARG A 13 -17.65 -12.72 6.31
C ARG A 13 -17.73 -13.88 5.31
N LEU A 14 -18.85 -14.01 4.59
CA LEU A 14 -18.99 -15.03 3.55
C LEU A 14 -17.90 -14.87 2.48
N ARG A 15 -17.68 -13.64 2.04
CA ARG A 15 -16.61 -13.33 1.09
C ARG A 15 -15.22 -13.67 1.64
N GLY A 16 -14.96 -13.38 2.91
CA GLY A 16 -13.72 -13.76 3.59
C GLY A 16 -13.50 -15.28 3.62
N LEU A 17 -14.55 -16.05 3.91
CA LEU A 17 -14.50 -17.52 3.89
C LEU A 17 -14.27 -18.07 2.48
N GLU A 18 -14.91 -17.51 1.45
CA GLU A 18 -14.64 -17.87 0.05
C GLU A 18 -13.17 -17.63 -0.31
N CYS A 19 -12.62 -16.46 0.04
CA CYS A 19 -11.21 -16.14 -0.17
C CYS A 19 -10.29 -17.12 0.56
N LEU A 20 -10.56 -17.42 1.82
CA LEU A 20 -9.78 -18.35 2.63
C LEU A 20 -9.82 -19.77 2.05
N ASN A 21 -10.99 -20.23 1.60
CA ASN A 21 -11.16 -21.54 1.00
C ASN A 21 -10.38 -21.67 -0.32
N ALA A 22 -10.43 -20.64 -1.17
CA ALA A 22 -9.67 -20.60 -2.43
C ALA A 22 -8.14 -20.66 -2.18
N LEU A 23 -7.66 -19.96 -1.15
CA LEU A 23 -6.26 -20.01 -0.73
C LEU A 23 -5.86 -21.37 -0.16
N SER A 24 -6.66 -21.91 0.77
CA SER A 24 -6.36 -23.15 1.49
C SER A 24 -6.36 -24.37 0.58
N LEU A 25 -7.32 -24.46 -0.35
CA LEU A 25 -7.48 -25.62 -1.22
C LEU A 25 -6.69 -25.51 -2.54
N GLY A 26 -6.54 -24.30 -3.07
CA GLY A 26 -5.99 -24.10 -4.42
C GLY A 26 -4.64 -23.42 -4.47
N GLN A 27 -4.19 -22.78 -3.39
CA GLN A 27 -3.04 -21.86 -3.38
C GLN A 27 -3.10 -20.78 -4.49
N GLN A 28 -4.30 -20.48 -4.98
CA GLN A 28 -4.54 -19.51 -6.05
C GLN A 28 -5.30 -18.30 -5.53
N LEU A 29 -5.07 -17.16 -6.20
CA LEU A 29 -5.74 -15.89 -5.95
C LEU A 29 -6.67 -15.56 -7.13
N PRO A 30 -7.85 -16.21 -7.25
CA PRO A 30 -8.75 -15.96 -8.36
C PRO A 30 -9.15 -14.47 -8.41
N PRO A 31 -9.03 -13.79 -9.57
CA PRO A 31 -9.27 -12.34 -9.70
C PRO A 31 -10.65 -11.90 -9.22
N ARG A 32 -11.65 -12.79 -9.33
CA ARG A 32 -13.01 -12.53 -8.85
C ARG A 32 -13.06 -12.32 -7.35
N LEU A 33 -12.23 -13.02 -6.57
CA LEU A 33 -12.18 -12.95 -5.11
C LEU A 33 -11.19 -11.88 -4.63
N PHE A 34 -10.05 -11.75 -5.32
CA PHE A 34 -8.94 -10.86 -5.01
C PHE A 34 -8.80 -9.74 -6.05
N ALA A 35 -9.82 -8.89 -6.14
CA ALA A 35 -9.78 -7.74 -7.03
C ALA A 35 -8.62 -6.80 -6.63
N PRO A 36 -7.87 -6.24 -7.60
CA PRO A 36 -6.81 -5.29 -7.29
C PRO A 36 -7.33 -4.11 -6.46
N GLU A 37 -6.60 -3.78 -5.40
CA GLU A 37 -6.92 -2.62 -4.57
C GLU A 37 -6.77 -1.33 -5.39
N LYS A 38 -7.81 -0.50 -5.44
CA LYS A 38 -7.82 0.73 -6.25
C LYS A 38 -6.65 1.67 -5.90
N ARG A 39 -6.20 1.63 -4.66
CA ARG A 39 -5.06 2.43 -4.14
C ARG A 39 -3.70 1.75 -4.33
N GLY A 40 -3.66 0.56 -4.93
CA GLY A 40 -2.50 -0.34 -4.98
C GLY A 40 -1.23 0.30 -5.51
N VAL A 41 -1.31 1.04 -6.63
CA VAL A 41 -0.15 1.75 -7.21
C VAL A 41 0.46 2.74 -6.22
N ARG A 42 -0.38 3.51 -5.53
CA ARG A 42 0.07 4.51 -4.55
C ARG A 42 0.64 3.84 -3.29
N LEU A 43 0.01 2.76 -2.82
CA LEU A 43 0.50 2.00 -1.68
C LEU A 43 1.82 1.30 -1.98
N SER A 44 1.99 0.75 -3.18
CA SER A 44 3.26 0.18 -3.65
C SER A 44 4.38 1.24 -3.66
N PHE A 45 4.10 2.46 -4.15
CA PHE A 45 5.05 3.57 -4.08
C PHE A 45 5.47 3.89 -2.64
N VAL A 46 4.51 3.91 -1.71
CA VAL A 46 4.75 4.14 -0.28
C VAL A 46 5.61 3.04 0.33
N LEU A 47 5.30 1.77 0.06
CA LEU A 47 6.06 0.63 0.58
C LEU A 47 7.49 0.62 0.04
N ARG A 48 7.69 0.82 -1.26
CA ARG A 48 9.05 0.90 -1.84
C ARG A 48 9.87 2.07 -1.28
N ALA A 49 9.24 3.21 -1.00
CA ALA A 49 9.89 4.35 -0.35
C ALA A 49 10.28 4.04 1.10
N LEU A 50 9.42 3.31 1.83
CA LEU A 50 9.71 2.83 3.18
C LEU A 50 10.90 1.88 3.17
N ASP A 51 10.88 0.85 2.30
CA ASP A 51 11.92 -0.17 2.22
C ASP A 51 13.30 0.47 2.01
N GLY A 52 13.42 1.37 1.02
CA GLY A 52 14.67 2.08 0.77
C GLY A 52 15.07 3.02 1.92
N SER A 53 14.12 3.68 2.58
CA SER A 53 14.41 4.51 3.77
C SER A 53 14.90 3.68 4.96
N LEU A 54 14.35 2.48 5.17
CA LEU A 54 14.81 1.55 6.21
C LEU A 54 16.19 0.98 5.89
N ALA A 55 16.51 0.80 4.61
CA ALA A 55 17.85 0.46 4.14
C ALA A 55 18.86 1.63 4.23
N GLY A 56 18.44 2.81 4.68
CA GLY A 56 19.32 3.98 4.85
C GLY A 56 19.55 4.80 3.59
N ALA A 57 18.83 4.53 2.50
CA ALA A 57 19.01 5.26 1.25
C ALA A 57 18.57 6.74 1.40
N PRO A 58 19.34 7.70 0.87
CA PRO A 58 18.99 9.11 0.92
C PRO A 58 17.76 9.41 0.04
N HIS A 59 16.99 10.44 0.40
CA HIS A 59 15.77 10.79 -0.33
C HIS A 59 15.97 11.02 -1.83
N ARG A 60 17.15 11.51 -2.25
CA ARG A 60 17.46 11.71 -3.66
C ARG A 60 17.56 10.39 -4.42
N GLU A 61 18.26 9.41 -3.87
CA GLU A 61 18.37 8.07 -4.46
C GLU A 61 17.00 7.40 -4.54
N LEU A 62 16.18 7.51 -3.48
CA LEU A 62 14.80 7.04 -3.50
C LEU A 62 13.99 7.69 -4.63
N ALA A 63 14.14 9.01 -4.83
CA ALA A 63 13.47 9.71 -5.92
C ALA A 63 13.94 9.20 -7.28
N GLU A 64 15.24 8.99 -7.47
CA GLU A 64 15.82 8.54 -8.74
C GLU A 64 15.29 7.16 -9.12
N VAL A 65 15.16 6.24 -8.16
CA VAL A 65 14.61 4.88 -8.37
C VAL A 65 13.10 4.89 -8.56
N LEU A 66 12.36 5.71 -7.81
CA LEU A 66 10.88 5.67 -7.81
C LEU A 66 10.21 6.58 -8.85
N ILE A 67 10.90 7.64 -9.28
CA ILE A 67 10.37 8.68 -10.17
C ILE A 67 11.17 8.72 -11.48
N GLY A 68 12.47 8.46 -11.41
CA GLY A 68 13.37 8.42 -12.56
C GLY A 68 14.47 9.48 -12.49
N GLN A 69 15.70 9.07 -12.79
CA GLN A 69 16.91 9.90 -12.73
C GLN A 69 16.79 11.21 -13.51
N ARG A 70 16.31 11.17 -14.76
CA ARG A 70 16.24 12.37 -15.63
C ARG A 70 15.39 13.48 -15.00
N ARG A 71 14.24 13.11 -14.43
CA ARG A 71 13.32 14.07 -13.81
C ARG A 71 13.87 14.60 -12.48
N VAL A 72 14.46 13.72 -11.66
CA VAL A 72 15.08 14.15 -10.41
C VAL A 72 16.24 15.10 -10.70
N HIS A 73 17.09 14.80 -11.67
CA HIS A 73 18.19 15.69 -12.03
C HIS A 73 17.70 17.09 -12.46
N ALA A 74 16.59 17.18 -13.19
CA ALA A 74 16.02 18.45 -13.62
C ALA A 74 15.37 19.24 -12.46
N ASP A 75 14.60 18.56 -11.60
CA ASP A 75 13.65 19.23 -10.70
C ASP A 75 14.02 19.09 -9.20
N TRP A 76 15.12 18.43 -8.82
CA TRP A 76 15.44 18.17 -7.41
C TRP A 76 15.69 19.44 -6.58
N ALA A 77 16.18 20.49 -7.23
CA ALA A 77 16.43 21.80 -6.65
C ALA A 77 15.30 22.81 -6.92
N ASP A 78 14.15 22.35 -7.44
CA ASP A 78 12.97 23.21 -7.61
C ASP A 78 12.61 23.84 -6.25
N PRO A 79 12.51 25.18 -6.15
CA PRO A 79 12.18 25.88 -4.90
C PRO A 79 10.84 25.47 -4.27
N ARG A 80 9.95 24.83 -5.04
CA ARG A 80 8.67 24.31 -4.56
C ARG A 80 8.80 22.92 -3.90
N ASP A 81 10.00 22.34 -3.90
CA ASP A 81 10.41 21.10 -3.22
C ASP A 81 9.56 19.85 -3.56
N HIS A 82 8.78 19.88 -4.64
CA HIS A 82 7.72 18.89 -4.91
C HIS A 82 8.18 17.43 -4.90
N LEU A 83 9.35 17.14 -5.46
CA LEU A 83 9.90 15.77 -5.50
C LEU A 83 10.37 15.30 -4.13
N ARG A 84 11.13 16.13 -3.42
CA ARG A 84 11.62 15.84 -2.08
C ARG A 84 10.45 15.64 -1.12
N ASP A 85 9.45 16.49 -1.23
CA ASP A 85 8.25 16.45 -0.40
C ASP A 85 7.39 15.21 -0.68
N ARG A 86 7.30 14.80 -1.95
CA ARG A 86 6.63 13.54 -2.34
C ARG A 86 7.31 12.32 -1.70
N ILE A 87 8.64 12.25 -1.72
CA ILE A 87 9.39 11.16 -1.09
C ILE A 87 9.24 11.20 0.43
N ARG A 88 9.41 12.37 1.06
CA ARG A 88 9.24 12.55 2.50
C ARG A 88 7.86 12.10 2.98
N ARG A 89 6.80 12.49 2.26
CA ARG A 89 5.42 12.05 2.56
C ARG A 89 5.22 10.55 2.35
N ALA A 90 5.83 9.96 1.33
CA ALA A 90 5.76 8.52 1.10
C ALA A 90 6.44 7.73 2.23
N VAL A 91 7.65 8.13 2.64
CA VAL A 91 8.38 7.53 3.77
C VAL A 91 7.57 7.68 5.07
N SER A 92 7.07 8.88 5.36
CA SER A 92 6.25 9.14 6.56
C SER A 92 4.98 8.27 6.58
N ARG A 93 4.25 8.20 5.46
CA ARG A 93 3.08 7.34 5.35
C ARG A 93 3.44 5.86 5.50
N GLY A 94 4.57 5.43 4.95
CA GLY A 94 5.07 4.06 5.08
C GLY A 94 5.35 3.71 6.54
N ARG A 95 6.04 4.58 7.28
CA ARG A 95 6.29 4.39 8.72
C ARG A 95 5.00 4.34 9.52
N ALA A 96 4.04 5.22 9.21
CA ALA A 96 2.72 5.19 9.85
C ALA A 96 1.98 3.87 9.60
N LEU A 97 2.04 3.34 8.37
CA LEU A 97 1.47 2.03 8.05
C LEU A 97 2.18 0.91 8.81
N MET A 98 3.52 0.87 8.80
CA MET A 98 4.34 -0.12 9.52
C MET A 98 4.05 -0.14 11.01
N ASN A 99 3.84 1.02 11.62
CA ASN A 99 3.59 1.19 13.05
C ASN A 99 2.10 1.00 13.43
N GLY A 100 1.39 0.10 12.74
CA GLY A 100 0.02 -0.29 13.07
C GLY A 100 -1.07 0.41 12.25
N GLY A 101 -0.75 1.45 11.48
CA GLY A 101 -1.73 2.12 10.61
C GLY A 101 -2.28 1.25 9.48
N TYR A 102 -1.68 0.08 9.22
CA TYR A 102 -2.25 -0.91 8.29
C TYR A 102 -3.57 -1.52 8.82
N ARG A 103 -3.83 -1.46 10.13
CA ARG A 103 -5.02 -2.04 10.74
C ARG A 103 -6.30 -1.33 10.30
N ASP A 104 -6.20 -0.08 9.87
CA ASP A 104 -7.31 0.68 9.28
C ASP A 104 -7.80 0.08 7.94
N PHE A 105 -7.06 -0.88 7.38
CA PHE A 105 -7.50 -1.64 6.19
C PHE A 105 -8.27 -2.91 6.53
N LEU A 106 -8.29 -3.32 7.80
CA LEU A 106 -9.04 -4.47 8.27
C LEU A 106 -10.49 -4.03 8.51
N ILE A 107 -11.40 -4.56 7.70
CA ILE A 107 -12.86 -4.42 7.87
C ILE A 107 -13.36 -5.60 8.69
#